data_AF-A0A2V9L1H5-F1
#
_entry.id   AF-A0A2V9L1H5-F1
#
_cell.length_a   1.000
_cell.length_b   1.000
_cell.length_c   1.000
_cell.angle_alpha   90.00
_cell.angle_beta   90.00
_cell.angle_gamma   90.00
#
_symmetry.space_group_name_H-M   'P 1'
#
loop_
_entity.id
_entity.type
_entity.pdbx_description
1 polymer ?
#
loop_
_entity_poly.entity_id
_entity_poly.type
_entity_poly.pdbx_seq_one_letter_code
_entity_poly.pdbx_strand_id
1 'polypeptide(L)'
;MTAFNNAVEAKEFFVSRIIAEAVRENALLSDLEKRTLYFTETGSDARQEYLDDVAEFEDQYDDQEYEQKIARLLKKAYDYDSAHPEELGVEDAGQTYRSAYEVLRREDHYILIMIDEALGWKLRKKLFGIF
;
A
#
# COMPACT_ATOMS: atom_id res chain seq x y z
N MET A 1 -8.30 -17.93 1.08
CA MET A 1 -8.47 -16.69 1.85
C MET A 1 -7.14 -16.36 2.51
N THR A 2 -6.44 -15.34 2.05
CA THR A 2 -5.26 -14.83 2.79
C THR A 2 -5.80 -13.99 3.94
N ALA A 3 -5.69 -14.50 5.16
CA ALA A 3 -6.08 -13.78 6.36
C ALA A 3 -4.88 -12.98 6.85
N PHE A 4 -4.98 -11.65 6.83
CA PHE A 4 -4.02 -10.76 7.48
C PHE A 4 -4.37 -10.69 8.96
N ASN A 5 -3.41 -11.00 9.83
CA ASN A 5 -3.64 -11.08 11.27
C ASN A 5 -3.60 -9.71 11.96
N ASN A 6 -2.88 -8.75 11.39
CA ASN A 6 -2.68 -7.42 11.95
C ASN A 6 -2.30 -6.39 10.86
N ALA A 7 -2.24 -5.11 11.25
CA ALA A 7 -1.93 -4.01 10.34
C ALA A 7 -0.52 -4.11 9.73
N VAL A 8 0.46 -4.66 10.47
CA VAL A 8 1.83 -4.85 9.97
C VAL A 8 1.85 -5.79 8.77
N GLU A 9 1.24 -6.98 8.89
CA GLU A 9 1.14 -7.93 7.77
C GLU A 9 0.41 -7.34 6.56
N ALA A 10 -0.66 -6.56 6.80
CA ALA A 10 -1.39 -5.90 5.74
C ALA A 10 -0.57 -4.79 5.06
N LYS A 11 0.20 -4.01 5.83
CA LYS A 11 1.11 -2.98 5.30
C LYS A 11 2.22 -3.62 4.46
N GLU A 12 2.87 -4.65 4.98
CA GLU A 12 3.91 -5.40 4.25
C GLU A 12 3.41 -5.96 2.92
N PHE A 13 2.16 -6.42 2.88
CA PHE A 13 1.54 -6.82 1.62
C PHE A 13 1.55 -5.68 0.61
N PHE A 14 0.98 -4.52 0.94
CA PHE A 14 0.94 -3.38 0.02
C PHE A 14 2.33 -2.89 -0.38
N VAL A 15 3.26 -2.75 0.58
CA VAL A 15 4.65 -2.35 0.31
C VAL A 15 5.32 -3.33 -0.66
N SER A 16 5.17 -4.64 -0.44
CA SER A 16 5.74 -5.65 -1.33
C SER A 16 5.19 -5.55 -2.76
N ARG A 17 3.90 -5.23 -2.92
CA ARG A 17 3.25 -5.08 -4.23
C ARG A 17 3.77 -3.84 -4.97
N ILE A 18 3.89 -2.72 -4.27
CA ILE A 18 4.45 -1.48 -4.81
C ILE A 18 5.89 -1.71 -5.27
N ILE A 19 6.72 -2.34 -4.44
CA ILE A 19 8.14 -2.62 -4.77
C ILE A 19 8.24 -3.58 -5.97
N ALA A 20 7.43 -4.65 -5.99
CA ALA A 20 7.44 -5.60 -7.11
C ALA A 20 7.09 -4.91 -8.44
N GLU A 21 6.11 -4.02 -8.45
CA GLU A 21 5.75 -3.27 -9.65
C GLU A 21 6.79 -2.21 -10.02
N ALA A 22 7.40 -1.54 -9.04
CA ALA A 22 8.52 -0.62 -9.27
C ALA A 22 9.69 -1.32 -9.99
N VAL A 23 9.98 -2.56 -9.61
CA VAL A 23 10.98 -3.40 -10.29
C VAL A 23 10.53 -3.73 -11.72
N ARG A 24 9.26 -4.12 -11.91
CA ARG A 24 8.70 -4.45 -13.23
C ARG A 24 8.77 -3.28 -14.22
N GLU A 25 8.56 -2.06 -13.72
CA GLU A 25 8.64 -0.84 -14.51
C GLU A 25 10.04 -0.27 -14.70
N ASN A 26 11.06 -0.88 -14.07
CA ASN A 26 12.40 -0.28 -13.97
C ASN A 26 12.37 1.14 -13.36
N ALA A 27 11.44 1.37 -12.42
CA ALA A 27 11.21 2.63 -11.72
C ALA A 27 11.46 2.43 -10.21
N LEU A 28 12.68 1.97 -9.87
CA LEU A 28 13.06 1.60 -8.51
C LEU A 28 12.79 2.74 -7.51
N LEU A 29 12.26 2.38 -6.35
CA LEU A 29 12.16 3.29 -5.22
C LEU A 29 13.53 3.42 -4.54
N SER A 30 13.87 4.64 -4.12
CA SER A 30 14.99 4.88 -3.23
C SER A 30 14.75 4.21 -1.88
N ASP A 31 15.80 4.02 -1.08
CA ASP A 31 15.63 3.43 0.24
C ASP A 31 14.85 4.34 1.18
N LEU A 32 14.96 5.66 1.01
CA LEU A 32 14.16 6.62 1.76
C LEU A 32 12.68 6.51 1.38
N GLU A 33 12.34 6.50 0.08
CA GLU A 33 10.97 6.29 -0.41
C GLU A 33 10.36 5.00 0.17
N LYS A 34 11.11 3.88 0.18
CA LYS A 34 10.62 2.63 0.77
C LYS A 34 10.34 2.77 2.26
N ARG A 35 11.22 3.43 3.02
CA ARG A 35 11.03 3.63 4.46
C ARG A 35 9.86 4.56 4.77
N THR A 36 9.64 5.59 3.97
CA THR A 36 8.48 6.49 4.09
C THR A 36 7.15 5.74 3.99
N LEU A 37 7.05 4.66 3.19
CA LEU A 37 5.84 3.83 3.13
C LEU A 37 5.46 3.17 4.46
N TYR A 38 6.41 3.05 5.40
CA TYR A 38 6.18 2.47 6.72
C TYR A 38 5.66 3.47 7.75
N PHE A 39 5.67 4.77 7.44
CA PHE A 39 5.29 5.82 8.38
C PHE A 39 3.86 5.67 8.89
N THR A 40 3.74 5.85 10.20
CA THR A 40 2.49 5.89 10.94
C THR A 40 2.70 6.74 12.20
N GLU A 41 1.77 7.64 12.49
CA GLU A 41 1.84 8.49 13.67
C GLU A 41 1.37 7.75 14.92
N THR A 42 0.31 6.93 14.81
CA THR A 42 -0.34 6.26 15.96
C THR A 42 -0.62 4.77 15.75
N GLY A 43 -0.01 4.14 14.73
CA GLY A 43 -0.17 2.72 14.44
C GLY A 43 0.51 1.82 15.46
N SER A 44 0.12 0.55 15.46
CA SER A 44 0.64 -0.47 16.38
C SER A 44 2.15 -0.71 16.21
N ASP A 45 2.73 -0.31 15.09
CA ASP A 45 4.15 -0.38 14.76
C ASP A 45 4.84 0.98 14.62
N ALA A 46 4.25 2.05 15.18
CA ALA A 46 4.87 3.37 15.22
C ALA A 46 6.26 3.34 15.91
N ARG A 47 7.24 3.99 15.28
CA ARG A 47 8.64 4.06 15.75
C ARG A 47 9.20 5.45 15.53
N GLN A 48 10.10 5.88 16.42
CA GLN A 48 10.78 7.19 16.32
C GLN A 48 11.56 7.33 15.01
N GLU A 49 12.17 6.24 14.53
CA GLU A 49 12.94 6.21 13.27
C GLU A 49 12.12 6.69 12.06
N TYR A 50 10.80 6.46 12.04
CA TYR A 50 9.95 6.91 10.95
C TYR A 50 9.73 8.42 10.94
N LEU A 51 9.81 9.09 12.10
CA LEU A 51 9.72 10.55 12.17
C LEU A 51 10.97 11.20 11.58
N ASP A 52 12.14 10.62 11.83
CA ASP A 52 13.40 11.09 11.26
C ASP A 52 13.41 10.88 9.73
N ASP A 53 12.91 9.73 9.26
CA ASP A 53 12.77 9.44 7.83
C ASP A 53 11.80 10.41 7.12
N VAL A 54 10.65 10.74 7.74
CA VAL A 54 9.70 11.70 7.16
C VAL A 54 10.30 13.11 7.11
N ALA A 55 10.99 13.55 8.17
CA ALA A 55 11.66 14.85 8.15
C ALA A 55 12.76 14.93 7.07
N GLU A 56 13.52 13.85 6.87
CA GLU A 56 14.49 13.77 5.77
C GLU A 56 13.79 13.77 4.39
N PHE A 57 12.63 13.13 4.30
CA PHE A 57 11.85 13.02 3.07
C PHE A 57 11.28 14.38 2.64
N GLU A 58 10.67 15.13 3.55
CA GLU A 58 10.07 16.44 3.30
C GLU A 58 11.08 17.50 2.80
N ASP A 59 12.37 17.36 3.10
CA ASP A 59 13.43 18.24 2.58
C ASP A 59 13.82 17.91 1.12
N GLN A 60 13.62 16.67 0.69
CA GLN A 60 14.15 16.14 -0.57
C GLN A 60 13.09 15.85 -1.64
N TYR A 61 11.84 15.66 -1.24
CA TYR A 61 10.78 15.19 -2.13
C TYR A 61 9.54 16.09 -2.03
N ASP A 62 8.81 16.17 -3.13
CA ASP A 62 7.45 16.70 -3.15
C ASP A 62 6.47 15.57 -2.81
N ASP A 63 5.70 15.76 -1.73
CA ASP A 63 4.76 14.75 -1.24
C ASP A 63 3.75 14.35 -2.31
N GLN A 64 3.25 15.31 -3.08
CA GLN A 64 2.22 15.05 -4.09
C GLN A 64 2.78 14.23 -5.26
N GLU A 65 3.98 14.56 -5.76
CA GLU A 65 4.65 13.77 -6.80
C GLU A 65 4.93 12.34 -6.33
N TYR A 66 5.36 12.19 -5.08
CA TYR A 66 5.61 10.88 -4.49
C TYR A 66 4.34 10.06 -4.30
N GLU A 67 3.30 10.64 -3.69
CA GLU A 67 2.01 9.98 -3.49
C GLU A 67 1.43 9.50 -4.82
N GLN A 68 1.46 10.34 -5.86
CA GLN A 68 1.03 9.98 -7.21
C GLN A 68 1.88 8.85 -7.80
N LYS A 69 3.20 8.88 -7.62
CA LYS A 69 4.11 7.81 -8.07
C LYS A 69 3.71 6.48 -7.42
N ILE A 70 3.53 6.46 -6.09
CA ILE A 70 3.16 5.27 -5.34
C ILE A 70 1.76 4.77 -5.70
N ALA A 71 0.77 5.67 -5.80
CA ALA A 71 -0.58 5.33 -6.20
C ALA A 71 -0.62 4.70 -7.61
N ARG A 72 0.14 5.26 -8.57
CA ARG A 72 0.29 4.72 -9.92
C ARG A 72 0.88 3.31 -9.91
N LEU A 73 1.96 3.09 -9.13
CA LEU A 73 2.58 1.77 -8.99
C LEU A 73 1.62 0.76 -8.35
N LEU A 74 0.94 1.13 -7.26
CA LEU A 74 -0.02 0.28 -6.59
C LEU A 74 -1.19 -0.11 -7.50
N LYS A 75 -1.72 0.85 -8.28
CA LYS A 75 -2.78 0.57 -9.24
C LYS A 75 -2.34 -0.49 -10.26
N LYS A 76 -1.12 -0.38 -10.78
CA LYS A 76 -0.60 -1.33 -11.77
C LYS A 76 -0.27 -2.68 -11.17
N ALA A 77 0.26 -2.72 -9.95
CA ALA A 77 0.43 -3.95 -9.19
C ALA A 77 -0.90 -4.69 -9.02
N TYR A 78 -1.96 -3.97 -8.64
CA TYR A 78 -3.31 -4.53 -8.54
C TYR A 78 -3.84 -5.05 -9.88
N ASP A 79 -3.69 -4.29 -10.96
CA ASP A 79 -4.14 -4.69 -12.30
C ASP A 79 -3.38 -5.96 -12.77
N TYR A 80 -2.07 -6.04 -12.49
CA TYR A 80 -1.24 -7.21 -12.79
C TYR A 80 -1.66 -8.44 -11.97
N ASP A 81 -1.74 -8.31 -10.65
CA ASP A 81 -2.10 -9.40 -9.74
C ASP A 81 -3.54 -9.89 -10.00
N SER A 82 -4.44 -9.00 -10.41
CA SER A 82 -5.81 -9.37 -10.79
C SER A 82 -5.87 -10.18 -12.10
N ALA A 83 -4.91 -9.96 -13.00
CA ALA A 83 -4.78 -10.73 -14.24
C ALA A 83 -4.01 -12.04 -14.07
N HIS A 84 -3.15 -12.13 -13.04
CA HIS A 84 -2.28 -13.27 -12.75
C HIS A 84 -2.36 -13.69 -11.27
N PRO A 85 -3.56 -14.02 -10.73
CA PRO A 85 -3.74 -14.31 -9.31
C PRO A 85 -2.93 -15.53 -8.83
N GLU A 86 -2.57 -16.43 -9.74
CA GLU A 86 -1.69 -17.58 -9.49
C GLU A 86 -0.26 -17.18 -9.11
N GLU A 87 0.28 -16.07 -9.63
CA GLU A 87 1.61 -15.58 -9.24
C GLU A 87 1.62 -15.01 -7.81
N LEU A 88 0.46 -14.56 -7.35
CA LEU A 88 0.24 -14.15 -5.96
C LEU A 88 -0.12 -15.35 -5.06
N GLY A 89 -0.34 -16.54 -5.63
CA GLY A 89 -0.70 -17.75 -4.89
C GLY A 89 -2.11 -17.70 -4.30
N VAL A 90 -3.03 -16.93 -4.91
CA VAL A 90 -4.40 -16.75 -4.43
C VAL A 90 -5.42 -17.01 -5.54
N GLU A 91 -6.66 -17.32 -5.17
CA GLU A 91 -7.75 -17.51 -6.14
C GLU A 91 -8.37 -16.18 -6.60
N ASP A 92 -8.42 -15.19 -5.70
CA ASP A 92 -9.01 -13.88 -5.95
C ASP A 92 -8.10 -12.79 -5.35
N ALA A 93 -7.26 -12.20 -6.20
CA ALA A 93 -6.38 -11.09 -5.81
C ALA A 93 -7.19 -9.89 -5.29
N GLY A 94 -8.34 -9.59 -5.90
CA GLY A 94 -9.21 -8.50 -5.47
C GLY A 94 -9.71 -8.67 -4.04
N GLN A 95 -10.07 -9.90 -3.66
CA GLN A 95 -10.45 -10.21 -2.28
C GLN A 95 -9.26 -10.14 -1.32
N THR A 96 -8.07 -10.56 -1.74
CA THR A 96 -6.84 -10.43 -0.94
C THR A 96 -6.50 -8.97 -0.65
N TYR A 97 -6.48 -8.10 -1.67
CA TYR A 97 -6.25 -6.66 -1.49
C TYR A 97 -7.30 -6.02 -0.57
N ARG A 98 -8.57 -6.43 -0.70
CA ARG A 98 -9.63 -5.96 0.18
C ARG A 98 -9.41 -6.38 1.64
N SER A 99 -9.09 -7.66 1.87
CA SER A 99 -8.81 -8.17 3.20
C SER A 99 -7.63 -7.45 3.86
N ALA A 100 -6.56 -7.14 3.11
CA ALA A 100 -5.45 -6.33 3.60
C ALA A 100 -5.91 -4.92 3.98
N TYR A 101 -6.64 -4.25 3.08
CA TYR A 101 -7.13 -2.89 3.31
C TYR A 101 -8.04 -2.79 4.52
N GLU A 102 -8.95 -3.75 4.73
CA GLU A 102 -9.88 -3.78 5.86
C GLU A 102 -9.18 -3.92 7.22
N VAL A 103 -8.03 -4.60 7.26
CA VAL A 103 -7.20 -4.72 8.46
C VAL A 103 -6.37 -3.44 8.66
N LEU A 104 -5.72 -2.96 7.60
CA LEU A 104 -4.83 -1.80 7.65
C LEU A 104 -5.57 -0.51 8.04
N ARG A 105 -6.77 -0.27 7.48
CA ARG A 105 -7.57 0.95 7.72
C ARG A 105 -8.08 1.14 9.15
N ARG A 106 -7.80 0.20 10.05
CA ARG A 106 -8.15 0.28 11.48
C ARG A 106 -7.17 1.13 12.27
N GLU A 107 -6.02 1.41 11.67
CA GLU A 107 -4.93 2.20 12.21
C GLU A 107 -4.57 3.31 11.23
N ASP A 108 -3.85 4.32 11.69
CA ASP A 108 -3.48 5.47 10.89
C ASP A 108 -2.12 5.27 10.21
N HIS A 109 -2.13 4.77 8.98
CA HIS A 109 -0.91 4.50 8.19
C HIS A 109 -0.86 5.41 6.98
N TYR A 110 0.28 6.08 6.75
CA TYR A 110 0.42 7.04 5.65
C TYR A 110 0.13 6.44 4.28
N ILE A 111 0.54 5.19 4.05
CA ILE A 111 0.26 4.43 2.83
C ILE A 111 -1.23 4.32 2.48
N LEU A 112 -2.15 4.51 3.45
CA LEU A 112 -3.59 4.51 3.19
C LEU A 112 -4.03 5.65 2.26
N ILE A 113 -3.32 6.79 2.25
CA ILE A 113 -3.57 7.90 1.32
C ILE A 113 -3.42 7.40 -0.13
N MET A 114 -2.28 6.77 -0.42
CA MET A 114 -1.96 6.24 -1.76
C MET A 114 -2.84 5.04 -2.13
N ILE A 115 -3.23 4.20 -1.15
CA ILE A 115 -4.19 3.10 -1.38
C ILE A 115 -5.57 3.64 -1.74
N ASP A 116 -6.03 4.67 -1.03
CA ASP A 116 -7.34 5.28 -1.26
C ASP A 116 -7.41 5.99 -2.61
N GLU A 117 -6.34 6.68 -3.01
CA GLU A 117 -6.20 7.27 -4.33
C GLU A 117 -6.20 6.21 -5.44
N ALA A 118 -5.38 5.16 -5.31
CA ALA A 118 -5.22 4.14 -6.34
C ALA A 118 -6.45 3.23 -6.49
N LEU A 119 -7.01 2.77 -5.37
CA LEU A 119 -7.92 1.62 -5.31
C LEU A 119 -9.16 1.86 -4.45
N GLY A 120 -9.30 3.01 -3.79
CA GLY A 120 -10.31 3.23 -2.75
C GLY A 120 -11.74 2.93 -3.20
N TRP A 121 -12.12 3.31 -4.42
CA TRP A 121 -13.44 3.01 -4.96
C TRP A 121 -13.68 1.50 -5.17
N LYS A 122 -12.65 0.72 -5.54
CA LYS A 122 -12.74 -0.74 -5.74
C LYS A 122 -12.79 -1.50 -4.42
N LEU A 123 -12.00 -1.06 -3.44
CA LEU A 123 -11.89 -1.72 -2.14
C LEU A 123 -13.13 -1.46 -1.28
N ARG A 124 -13.70 -0.24 -1.36
CA ARG A 124 -14.93 0.14 -0.63
C ARG A 124 -16.24 -0.34 -1.28
N LYS A 125 -16.27 -0.70 -2.58
CA LYS A 125 -17.53 -0.97 -3.31
C LYS A 125 -18.39 -2.11 -2.76
N LYS A 126 -17.83 -3.05 -1.98
CA LYS A 126 -18.61 -4.12 -1.32
C LYS A 126 -19.19 -3.74 0.05
N LEU A 127 -18.80 -2.61 0.63
CA LEU A 127 -19.40 -2.08 1.87
C LEU A 127 -20.76 -1.41 1.62
N PHE A 128 -21.01 -0.93 0.40
CA PHE A 128 -22.30 -0.41 -0.03
C PHE A 128 -22.95 -1.40 -1.00
N GLY A 129 -23.41 -2.52 -0.47
CA GLY A 129 -24.42 -3.34 -1.15
C GLY A 129 -25.70 -2.52 -1.27
N ILE A 130 -25.83 -1.74 -2.35
CA ILE A 130 -27.10 -1.21 -2.82
C ILE A 130 -27.48 -2.04 -4.05
N PHE A 131 -28.34 -3.03 -3.77
CA PHE A 131 -29.19 -3.89 -4.60
C PHE A 131 -28.57 -4.62 -5.80
#